data_AF-A0A3A4P3Y6-F1
#
_entry.id   AF-A0A3A4P3Y6-F1
#
_cell.length_a   1.000
_cell.length_b   1.000
_cell.length_c   1.000
_cell.angle_alpha   90.00
_cell.angle_beta   90.00
_cell.angle_gamma   90.00
#
_symmetry.space_group_name_H-M   'P 1'
#
loop_
_entity.id
_entity.type
_entity.pdbx_description
1 polymer ?
#
loop_
_entity_poly.entity_id
_entity_poly.type
_entity_poly.pdbx_seq_one_letter_code
_entity_poly.pdbx_strand_id
1 'polypeptide(L)'
;MDDLKKIGHQVRDARKAQGLTQAALAAELGISRTTLSLLESGLVQDLGIRKVIRILDRLGLELTTRPAGAPPTLEEIREER
;
A
#
# COMPACT_ATOMS: atom_id res chain seq x y z
N MET A 1 -13.16 3.82 4.61
CA MET A 1 -12.13 4.34 5.55
C MET A 1 -11.15 3.25 5.98
N ASP A 2 -11.58 1.99 6.00
CA ASP A 2 -10.75 0.85 6.38
C ASP A 2 -9.76 0.41 5.28
N ASP A 3 -10.17 0.50 4.00
CA ASP A 3 -9.34 0.05 2.86
C ASP A 3 -8.03 0.83 2.70
N LEU A 4 -8.06 2.16 2.90
CA LEU A 4 -6.84 2.97 2.81
C LEU A 4 -5.84 2.64 3.92
N LYS A 5 -6.34 2.30 5.13
CA LYS A 5 -5.48 1.85 6.23
C LYS A 5 -4.88 0.49 5.92
N LYS A 6 -5.67 -0.45 5.38
CA LYS A 6 -5.18 -1.77 4.95
C LYS A 6 -4.08 -1.64 3.89
N ILE A 7 -4.34 -0.86 2.84
CA ILE A 7 -3.34 -0.58 1.80
C ILE A 7 -2.09 0.06 2.40
N GLY A 8 -2.26 1.07 3.26
CA GLY A 8 -1.14 1.75 3.94
C GLY A 8 -0.28 0.81 4.76
N HIS A 9 -0.90 -0.11 5.51
CA HIS A 9 -0.19 -1.13 6.27
C HIS A 9 0.55 -2.13 5.37
N GLN A 10 -0.10 -2.65 4.31
CA GLN A 10 0.55 -3.54 3.36
C GLN A 10 1.78 -2.89 2.69
N VAL A 11 1.67 -1.62 2.31
CA VAL A 11 2.80 -0.82 1.79
C VAL A 11 3.92 -0.72 2.84
N ARG A 12 3.57 -0.41 4.09
CA ARG A 12 4.54 -0.29 5.18
C ARG A 12 5.27 -1.60 5.44
N ASP A 13 4.56 -2.71 5.45
CA ASP A 13 5.10 -4.02 5.77
C ASP A 13 5.98 -4.53 4.63
N ALA A 14 5.55 -4.38 3.37
CA ALA A 14 6.38 -4.69 2.22
C ALA A 14 7.67 -3.84 2.17
N ARG A 15 7.59 -2.53 2.46
CA ARG A 15 8.77 -1.66 2.55
C ARG A 15 9.74 -2.16 3.62
N LYS A 16 9.23 -2.49 4.81
CA LYS A 16 10.05 -2.97 5.93
C LYS A 16 10.67 -4.34 5.64
N ALA A 17 9.95 -5.24 5.00
CA ALA A 17 10.46 -6.56 4.61
C ALA A 17 11.68 -6.45 3.67
N GLN A 18 11.73 -5.39 2.85
CA GLN A 18 12.88 -5.07 1.99
C GLN A 18 13.98 -4.24 2.69
N GLY A 19 13.85 -3.93 3.99
CA GLY A 19 14.84 -3.14 4.74
C GLY A 19 14.92 -1.66 4.34
N LEU A 20 13.97 -1.14 3.56
CA LEU A 20 13.98 0.23 3.07
C LEU A 20 13.49 1.20 4.14
N THR A 21 14.08 2.39 4.25
CA THR A 21 13.50 3.49 5.04
C THR A 21 12.44 4.24 4.23
N GLN A 22 11.53 4.97 4.89
CA GLN A 22 10.59 5.84 4.19
C GLN A 22 11.32 6.90 3.36
N ALA A 23 12.43 7.46 3.86
CA ALA A 23 13.19 8.46 3.15
C ALA A 23 13.83 7.89 1.87
N ALA A 24 14.37 6.68 1.93
CA ALA A 24 14.97 6.00 0.79
C ALA A 24 13.93 5.73 -0.32
N LEU A 25 12.79 5.10 0.03
CA LEU A 25 11.74 4.81 -0.94
C LEU A 25 11.12 6.09 -1.52
N ALA A 26 10.91 7.10 -0.68
CA ALA A 26 10.36 8.38 -1.12
C ALA A 26 11.29 9.10 -2.09
N ALA A 27 12.59 9.12 -1.81
CA ALA A 27 13.61 9.69 -2.68
C ALA A 27 13.68 8.96 -4.02
N GLU A 28 13.69 7.62 -4.00
CA GLU A 28 13.70 6.78 -5.20
C GLU A 28 12.49 7.06 -6.11
N LEU A 29 11.30 7.23 -5.52
CA LEU A 29 10.05 7.44 -6.27
C LEU A 29 9.75 8.90 -6.62
N GLY A 30 10.55 9.84 -6.11
CA GLY A 30 10.34 11.28 -6.30
C GLY A 30 9.08 11.80 -5.59
N ILE A 31 8.77 11.26 -4.42
CA ILE A 31 7.67 11.72 -3.56
C ILE A 31 8.20 12.25 -2.23
N SER A 32 7.41 13.04 -1.51
CA SER A 32 7.84 13.49 -0.19
C SER A 32 7.78 12.35 0.82
N ARG A 33 8.76 12.31 1.73
CA ARG A 33 8.76 11.35 2.86
C ARG A 33 7.49 11.48 3.71
N THR A 34 6.97 12.69 3.88
CA THR A 34 5.71 12.95 4.60
C THR A 34 4.52 12.30 3.90
N THR A 35 4.43 12.42 2.56
CA THR A 35 3.38 11.78 1.77
C THR A 35 3.40 10.26 1.94
N LEU A 36 4.59 9.65 1.86
CA LEU A 36 4.73 8.21 2.10
C LEU A 36 4.34 7.84 3.53
N SER A 37 4.73 8.63 4.53
CA SER A 37 4.35 8.37 5.93
C SER A 37 2.84 8.48 6.17
N LEU A 38 2.17 9.45 5.54
CA LEU A 38 0.72 9.60 5.62
C LEU A 38 0.01 8.45 4.92
N LEU A 39 0.51 8.00 3.76
CA LEU A 39 0.00 6.81 3.08
C LEU A 39 0.12 5.57 3.98
N GLU A 40 1.32 5.30 4.52
CA GLU A 40 1.59 4.15 5.40
C GLU A 40 0.77 4.17 6.71
N SER A 41 0.26 5.34 7.10
CA SER A 41 -0.60 5.52 8.27
C SER A 41 -2.10 5.57 7.92
N GLY A 42 -2.45 5.49 6.64
CA GLY A 42 -3.83 5.63 6.15
C GLY A 42 -4.43 7.04 6.35
N LEU A 43 -3.59 8.06 6.52
CA LEU A 43 -3.96 9.46 6.78
C LEU A 43 -3.75 10.37 5.56
N VAL A 44 -3.31 9.82 4.43
CA VAL A 44 -3.14 10.60 3.20
C VAL A 44 -4.51 11.02 2.68
N GLN A 45 -4.70 12.33 2.46
CA GLN A 45 -5.97 12.87 1.96
C GLN A 45 -6.08 12.76 0.44
N ASP A 46 -4.98 13.04 -0.26
CA ASP A 46 -4.90 12.93 -1.72
C ASP A 46 -3.52 12.38 -2.13
N LEU A 47 -3.56 11.38 -3.00
CA LEU A 47 -2.40 10.82 -3.66
C LEU A 47 -2.85 10.28 -5.01
N GLY A 48 -2.43 10.94 -6.10
CA GLY A 48 -2.79 10.51 -7.45
C GLY A 48 -2.46 9.04 -7.71
N ILE A 49 -3.40 8.30 -8.31
CA ILE A 49 -3.34 6.84 -8.51
C ILE A 49 -2.04 6.35 -9.16
N ARG A 50 -1.46 7.11 -10.08
CA ARG A 50 -0.15 6.79 -10.70
C ARG A 50 0.98 6.68 -9.68
N LYS A 51 0.97 7.50 -8.62
CA LYS A 51 1.97 7.42 -7.54
C LYS A 51 1.75 6.17 -6.70
N VAL A 52 0.48 5.82 -6.42
CA VAL A 52 0.13 4.59 -5.70
C VAL A 52 0.62 3.37 -6.46
N ILE A 53 0.30 3.26 -7.75
CA ILE A 53 0.75 2.15 -8.60
C ILE A 53 2.28 2.04 -8.60
N ARG A 54 3.01 3.15 -8.79
CA ARG A 54 4.49 3.12 -8.73
C ARG A 54 5.06 2.66 -7.39
N ILE A 55 4.41 3.01 -6.28
CA ILE A 55 4.82 2.54 -4.95
C ILE A 55 4.60 1.03 -4.85
N LEU A 56 3.43 0.54 -5.28
CA LEU A 56 3.10 -0.88 -5.26
C LEU A 56 4.06 -1.67 -6.15
N ASP A 57 4.25 -1.27 -7.40
CA ASP A 57 5.17 -1.91 -8.34
C ASP A 57 6.59 -2.02 -7.76
N ARG A 58 7.08 -0.93 -7.14
CA ARG A 58 8.41 -0.91 -6.52
C ARG A 58 8.52 -1.88 -5.35
N LEU A 59 7.43 -2.10 -4.63
CA LEU A 59 7.36 -3.01 -3.49
C LEU A 59 7.00 -4.44 -3.89
N GLY A 60 6.80 -4.73 -5.19
CA GLY A 60 6.36 -6.04 -5.67
C GLY A 60 4.90 -6.33 -5.32
N LEU A 61 4.10 -5.30 -5.14
CA LEU A 61 2.66 -5.36 -4.89
C LEU A 61 1.90 -4.93 -6.14
N GLU A 62 0.64 -5.35 -6.25
CA GLU A 62 -0.26 -4.91 -7.32
C GLU A 62 -1.61 -4.46 -6.75
N LEU A 63 -2.32 -3.61 -7.50
CA LEU A 63 -3.69 -3.22 -7.21
C LEU A 63 -4.61 -3.89 -8.21
N THR A 64 -5.56 -4.68 -7.72
CA THR A 64 -6.51 -5.42 -8.57
C THR A 64 -7.93 -4.91 -8.38
N THR A 65 -8.80 -5.18 -9.34
CA THR A 65 -10.25 -4.91 -9.23
C THR A 65 -11.00 -6.23 -9.31
N ARG A 66 -12.08 -6.35 -8.53
CA ARG A 66 -12.99 -7.50 -8.57
C ARG A 66 -14.44 -7.03 -8.53
N PRO A 67 -15.41 -7.81 -9.05
CA PRO A 67 -16.83 -7.50 -8.89
C PRO A 67 -17.20 -7.31 -7.42
N ALA A 68 -18.04 -6.32 -7.12
CA ALA A 68 -18.57 -6.14 -5.79
C ALA A 68 -19.38 -7.37 -5.36
N GLY A 69 -19.16 -7.84 -4.12
CA GLY A 69 -19.83 -9.03 -3.60
C GLY A 69 -19.26 -10.36 -4.11
N ALA A 70 -18.11 -10.36 -4.80
CA ALA A 70 -17.39 -11.58 -5.10
C ALA A 70 -17.11 -12.37 -3.80
N PRO A 71 -17.22 -13.71 -3.82
CA PRO A 71 -16.89 -14.53 -2.66
C PRO A 71 -15.44 -14.29 -2.21
N PRO A 72 -15.15 -14.47 -0.91
CA PRO A 72 -13.80 -14.25 -0.39
C PRO A 72 -12.81 -15.21 -1.04
N THR A 73 -11.56 -14.78 -1.16
CA THR A 73 -10.47 -15.64 -1.65
C THR A 73 -10.13 -16.71 -0.62
N LEU A 74 -9.47 -17.78 -1.07
CA LEU A 74 -9.01 -18.83 -0.16
C LEU A 74 -8.04 -18.30 0.91
N GLU A 75 -7.25 -17.27 0.59
CA GLU A 75 -6.35 -16.61 1.55
C GLU A 75 -7.16 -15.83 2.59
N GLU A 76 -8.14 -15.03 2.17
CA GLU A 76 -9.04 -14.28 3.07
C GLU A 76 -9.72 -15.23 4.08
N ILE A 77 -10.21 -16.39 3.63
CA ILE A 77 -10.84 -17.39 4.51
C ILE A 77 -9.86 -18.00 5.52
N ARG A 78 -8.58 -18.16 5.15
CA ARG A 78 -7.56 -18.74 6.02
C ARG A 78 -7.10 -17.79 7.12
N GLU A 79 -7.16 -16.49 6.88
CA GLU A 79 -6.81 -15.44 7.87
C GLU A 79 -7.90 -15.20 8.92
N GLU A 80 -9.14 -15.62 8.67
CA GLU A 80 -10.29 -15.46 9.59
C GLU A 80 -10.42 -16.58 10.65
N ARG A 81 -9.51 -17.57 10.68
CA ARG A 81 -9.51 -18.70 11.64
C ARG A 81 -8.34 -18.64 12.61
#